data_AF-A0A940MM36-F1
#
_entry.id   AF-A0A940MM36-F1
#
_cell.length_a   1.000
_cell.length_b   1.000
_cell.length_c   1.000
_cell.angle_alpha   90.00
_cell.angle_beta   90.00
_cell.angle_gamma   90.00
#
_symmetry.space_group_name_H-M   'P 1'
#
loop_
_entity.id
_entity.type
_entity.pdbx_description
1 polymer ?
#
loop_
_entity_poly.entity_id
_entity_poly.type
_entity_poly.pdbx_seq_one_letter_code
_entity_poly.pdbx_strand_id
1 'polypeptide(L)'
;MSAEWSLAMVFVFAITLASGWRRSKIRRAVRNLSTVSQRALGEAPDYAPPKDPQTDELAVYAGLHRRTGWIVKGVWALGLVWMGYVLWLVAGVA
;
A
#
# COMPACT_ATOMS: atom_id res chain seq x y z
N MET A 1 24.14 -17.46 -3.69
CA MET A 1 22.93 -17.05 -2.98
C MET A 1 22.14 -18.30 -2.65
N SER A 2 21.91 -18.61 -1.36
CA SER A 2 21.02 -19.72 -0.99
C SER A 2 19.57 -19.42 -1.40
N ALA A 3 18.78 -20.45 -1.66
CA ALA A 3 17.37 -20.32 -2.09
C ALA A 3 16.52 -19.52 -1.07
N GLU A 4 16.95 -19.49 0.19
CA GLU A 4 16.33 -18.76 1.29
C GLU A 4 16.35 -17.25 1.03
N TRP A 5 17.46 -16.73 0.49
CA TRP A 5 17.57 -15.32 0.12
C TRP A 5 16.62 -14.95 -1.02
N SER A 6 16.42 -15.85 -2.01
CA SER A 6 15.45 -15.59 -3.07
C SER A 6 14.01 -15.58 -2.54
N LEU A 7 13.66 -16.46 -1.58
CA LEU A 7 12.34 -16.49 -0.97
C LEU A 7 12.06 -15.24 -0.12
N ALA A 8 13.07 -14.74 0.59
CA ALA A 8 12.98 -13.47 1.33
C ALA A 8 12.85 -12.27 0.39
N MET A 9 13.53 -12.29 -0.77
CA MET A 9 13.43 -11.22 -1.77
C MET A 9 12.03 -11.10 -2.38
N VAL A 10 11.27 -12.20 -2.51
CA VAL A 10 9.87 -12.16 -2.97
C VAL A 10 9.02 -11.29 -2.05
N PHE A 11 9.19 -11.42 -0.74
CA PHE A 11 8.47 -10.61 0.26
C PHE A 11 8.78 -9.12 0.12
N VAL A 12 10.08 -8.78 0.06
CA VAL A 12 10.53 -7.39 -0.08
C VAL A 12 10.00 -6.78 -1.37
N PHE A 13 10.06 -7.55 -2.46
CA PHE A 13 9.58 -7.12 -3.77
C PHE A 13 8.06 -6.90 -3.79
N ALA A 14 7.29 -7.81 -3.20
CA ALA A 14 5.83 -7.68 -3.10
C ALA A 14 5.42 -6.41 -2.33
N ILE A 15 6.06 -6.13 -1.19
CA ILE A 15 5.78 -4.92 -0.40
C ILE A 15 6.18 -3.66 -1.14
N THR A 16 7.36 -3.66 -1.77
CA THR A 16 7.88 -2.50 -2.50
C THR A 16 7.00 -2.17 -3.70
N LEU A 17 6.60 -3.19 -4.47
CA LEU A 17 5.66 -3.03 -5.58
C LEU A 17 4.30 -2.55 -5.12
N ALA A 18 3.73 -3.14 -4.06
CA ALA A 18 2.43 -2.73 -3.54
C ALA A 18 2.45 -1.27 -3.05
N SER A 19 3.53 -0.87 -2.39
CA SER A 19 3.74 0.51 -1.90
C SER A 19 3.92 1.49 -3.06
N GLY A 20 4.72 1.14 -4.07
CA GLY A 20 4.92 1.94 -5.29
C GLY A 20 3.65 2.07 -6.12
N TRP A 21 2.87 0.99 -6.24
CA TRP A 21 1.57 0.97 -6.89
C TRP A 21 0.57 1.89 -6.16
N ARG A 22 0.48 1.80 -4.82
CA ARG A 22 -0.38 2.69 -4.02
C ARG A 22 0.00 4.15 -4.23
N ARG A 23 1.29 4.50 -4.11
CA ARG A 23 1.78 5.87 -4.32
C ARG A 23 1.44 6.39 -5.72
N SER A 24 1.64 5.56 -6.75
CA SER A 24 1.33 5.93 -8.13
C SER A 24 -0.17 6.13 -8.35
N LYS A 25 -1.01 5.26 -7.75
CA LYS A 25 -2.46 5.34 -7.86
C LYS A 25 -3.03 6.55 -7.13
N ILE A 26 -2.55 6.83 -5.92
CA ILE A 26 -2.90 8.03 -5.15
C ILE A 26 -2.48 9.28 -5.90
N ARG A 27 -1.22 9.36 -6.37
CA ARG A 27 -0.74 10.52 -7.14
C ARG A 27 -1.58 10.78 -8.39
N ARG A 28 -1.97 9.73 -9.12
CA ARG A 28 -2.87 9.86 -10.28
C ARG A 28 -4.23 10.41 -9.86
N ALA A 29 -4.81 9.90 -8.77
CA ALA A 29 -6.10 10.38 -8.28
C ALA A 29 -6.04 11.84 -7.82
N VAL A 30 -4.97 12.24 -7.12
CA VAL A 30 -4.78 13.64 -6.68
C VAL A 30 -4.70 14.60 -7.88
N ARG A 31 -4.00 14.22 -8.96
CA ARG A 31 -3.92 15.05 -10.18
C ARG A 31 -5.27 15.25 -10.90
N ASN A 32 -6.22 14.35 -10.68
CA ASN A 32 -7.55 14.46 -11.23
C ASN A 32 -8.48 15.32 -10.36
N LEU A 33 -8.04 15.69 -9.14
CA LEU A 33 -8.83 16.51 -8.24
C LEU A 33 -8.78 17.98 -8.65
N SER A 34 -9.85 18.73 -8.35
CA SER A 34 -9.83 20.18 -8.45
C SER A 34 -8.75 20.80 -7.53
N THR A 35 -8.23 21.98 -7.89
CA THR A 35 -7.19 22.68 -7.10
C THR A 35 -7.64 22.96 -5.66
N VAL A 36 -8.94 23.18 -5.43
CA VAL A 36 -9.51 23.38 -4.09
C VAL A 36 -9.45 22.08 -3.28
N SER A 37 -9.92 20.97 -3.86
CA SER A 37 -9.85 19.64 -3.23
C SER A 37 -8.41 19.22 -2.93
N GLN A 38 -7.45 19.53 -3.80
CA GLN A 38 -6.03 19.21 -3.58
C GLN A 38 -5.43 19.92 -2.36
N ARG A 39 -5.85 21.17 -2.08
CA ARG A 39 -5.38 21.93 -0.90
C ARG A 39 -5.94 21.40 0.41
N ALA A 40 -7.07 20.70 0.37
CA ALA A 40 -7.66 20.08 1.55
C ALA A 40 -6.97 18.74 1.93
N LEU A 41 -6.08 18.22 1.08
CA LEU A 41 -5.32 17.00 1.35
C LEU A 41 -4.11 17.29 2.24
N GLY A 42 -3.69 16.26 3.00
CA GLY A 42 -2.43 16.28 3.73
C GLY A 42 -1.20 16.28 2.81
N GLU A 43 -0.02 16.31 3.43
CA GLU A 43 1.26 16.39 2.72
C GLU A 43 1.58 15.14 1.89
N ALA A 44 2.41 15.33 0.86
CA ALA A 44 3.03 14.25 0.13
C ALA A 44 3.97 13.45 1.06
N PRO A 45 4.12 12.12 0.86
CA PRO A 45 3.59 11.30 -0.23
C PRO A 45 2.24 10.64 0.07
N ASP A 46 1.70 10.80 1.28
CA ASP A 46 0.52 10.07 1.73
C ASP A 46 -0.81 10.72 1.34
N TYR A 47 -0.81 12.04 1.09
CA TYR A 47 -1.98 12.80 0.63
C TYR A 47 -3.23 12.42 1.42
N ALA A 48 -3.17 12.51 2.75
CA ALA A 48 -4.23 12.02 3.61
C ALA A 48 -5.56 12.74 3.27
N PRO A 49 -6.67 12.00 3.07
CA PRO A 49 -7.97 12.62 2.86
C PRO A 49 -8.41 13.39 4.12
N PRO A 50 -9.19 14.48 3.98
CA PRO A 50 -9.77 15.16 5.12
C PRO A 50 -10.71 14.22 5.89
N LYS A 51 -10.80 14.41 7.22
CA LYS A 51 -11.66 13.58 8.08
C LYS A 51 -13.14 13.69 7.71
N ASP A 52 -13.55 14.87 7.24
CA ASP A 52 -14.91 15.15 6.79
C ASP A 52 -14.84 15.70 5.34
N PRO A 53 -15.08 14.86 4.32
CA PRO A 53 -15.03 15.26 2.93
C PRO A 53 -16.23 16.14 2.59
N GLN A 54 -15.97 17.43 2.37
CA GLN A 54 -17.02 18.43 2.08
C GLN A 54 -17.56 18.35 0.65
N THR A 55 -16.94 17.56 -0.23
CA THR A 55 -17.32 17.41 -1.63
C THR A 55 -17.40 15.94 -2.04
N ASP A 56 -18.28 15.62 -3.00
CA ASP A 56 -18.43 14.25 -3.53
C ASP A 56 -17.11 13.72 -4.11
N GLU A 57 -16.33 14.58 -4.74
CA GLU A 57 -15.02 14.26 -5.30
C GLU A 57 -14.03 13.79 -4.20
N LEU A 58 -14.01 14.49 -3.05
CA LEU A 58 -13.21 14.11 -1.89
C LEU A 58 -13.73 12.82 -1.24
N ALA A 59 -15.04 12.59 -1.23
CA ALA A 59 -15.63 11.35 -0.71
C ALA A 59 -15.21 10.14 -1.56
N VAL A 60 -15.26 10.27 -2.89
CA VAL A 60 -14.76 9.25 -3.83
C VAL A 60 -13.27 8.99 -3.63
N TYR A 61 -12.48 10.07 -3.49
CA TYR A 61 -11.05 9.96 -3.22
C TYR A 61 -10.75 9.26 -1.88
N ALA A 62 -11.45 9.61 -0.81
CA ALA A 62 -11.30 8.99 0.50
C ALA A 62 -11.61 7.48 0.46
N GLY A 63 -12.64 7.10 -0.29
CA GLY A 63 -12.95 5.69 -0.56
C GLY A 63 -11.81 4.96 -1.26
N LEU A 64 -11.21 5.56 -2.29
CA LEU A 64 -10.06 5.01 -2.99
C LEU A 64 -8.83 4.90 -2.08
N HIS A 65 -8.55 5.91 -1.26
CA HIS A 65 -7.43 5.93 -0.32
C HIS A 65 -7.56 4.79 0.70
N ARG A 66 -8.75 4.62 1.27
CA ARG A 66 -9.05 3.52 2.20
C ARG A 66 -8.91 2.16 1.54
N ARG A 67 -9.49 1.96 0.35
CA ARG A 67 -9.42 0.69 -0.39
C ARG A 67 -7.98 0.30 -0.73
N THR A 68 -7.18 1.25 -1.22
CA THR A 68 -5.76 1.00 -1.53
C THR A 68 -4.94 0.73 -0.27
N GLY A 69 -5.26 1.39 0.85
CA GLY A 69 -4.69 1.08 2.16
C GLY A 69 -4.97 -0.34 2.63
N TRP A 70 -6.22 -0.82 2.48
CA TRP A 70 -6.57 -2.21 2.79
C TRP A 70 -5.82 -3.22 1.94
N ILE A 71 -5.64 -2.94 0.65
CA ILE A 71 -4.88 -3.83 -0.25
C ILE A 71 -3.43 -3.93 0.20
N VAL A 72 -2.78 -2.81 0.51
CA VAL A 72 -1.40 -2.82 1.02
C VAL A 72 -1.30 -3.56 2.36
N LYS A 73 -2.24 -3.36 3.27
CA LYS A 73 -2.31 -4.13 4.53
C LYS A 73 -2.48 -5.64 4.27
N GLY A 74 -3.30 -6.02 3.30
CA GLY A 74 -3.47 -7.40 2.88
C GLY A 74 -2.19 -8.01 2.32
N VAL A 75 -1.45 -7.28 1.49
CA VAL A 75 -0.13 -7.71 0.99
C VAL A 75 0.86 -7.88 2.13
N TRP A 76 0.86 -6.97 3.11
CA TRP A 76 1.68 -7.12 4.32
C TRP A 76 1.31 -8.37 5.12
N ALA A 77 0.02 -8.60 5.37
CA ALA A 77 -0.45 -9.79 6.08
C ALA A 77 -0.04 -11.08 5.36
N LEU A 78 -0.26 -11.15 4.04
CA LEU A 78 0.16 -12.29 3.23
C LEU A 78 1.68 -12.47 3.26
N GLY A 79 2.42 -11.38 3.19
CA GLY A 79 3.87 -11.40 3.28
C GLY A 79 4.38 -11.90 4.63
N LEU A 80 3.73 -11.55 5.74
CA LEU A 80 4.09 -12.06 7.07
C LEU A 80 3.82 -13.57 7.17
N VAL A 81 2.69 -14.04 6.64
CA VAL A 81 2.40 -15.48 6.55
C VAL A 81 3.46 -16.20 5.72
N TRP A 82 3.85 -15.64 4.57
CA TRP A 82 4.93 -16.15 3.75
C TRP A 82 6.27 -16.21 4.50
N MET A 83 6.62 -15.15 5.22
CA MET A 83 7.87 -15.12 5.99
C MET A 83 7.87 -16.18 7.10
N GLY A 84 6.74 -16.36 7.79
CA GLY A 84 6.58 -17.44 8.76
C GLY A 84 6.78 -18.83 8.14
N TYR A 85 6.25 -19.05 6.94
CA TYR A 85 6.46 -20.28 6.19
C TYR A 85 7.93 -20.50 5.80
N VAL A 86 8.61 -19.47 5.30
CA VAL A 86 10.05 -19.54 4.97
C VAL A 86 10.88 -19.86 6.22
N LEU A 87 10.59 -19.22 7.35
CA LEU A 87 11.27 -19.50 8.62
C LEU A 87 11.05 -20.94 9.09
N TRP A 88 9.83 -21.47 8.95
CA TRP A 88 9.52 -22.87 9.25
C TRP A 88 10.32 -23.84 8.37
N LEU A 89 10.48 -23.52 7.09
CA LEU A 89 11.23 -24.32 6.12
C LEU A 89 12.74 -24.31 6.42
N VAL A 90 13.29 -23.14 6.76
CA VAL A 90 14.71 -22.97 7.13
C VAL A 90 15.04 -23.62 8.47
N ALA A 91 14.11 -23.62 9.42
CA ALA A 91 14.29 -24.25 10.72
C ALA A 91 14.39 -25.78 10.67
N GLY A 92 14.23 -26.40 9.49
CA GLY A 92 14.33 -27.85 9.32
C GLY A 92 13.20 -28.62 10.02
N VAL A 93 12.04 -27.96 10.23
CA VAL A 93 10.85 -28.57 10.84
C VAL A 93 10.04 -29.37 9.79
N ALA A 94 10.66 -29.71 8.65
CA ALA A 94 10.11 -30.46 7.54
C ALA A 94 10.97 -31.69 7.23
#